data_AF-A0A932WSS0-F1
#
_entry.id   AF-A0A932WSS0-F1
#
_cell.length_a   1.000
_cell.length_b   1.000
_cell.length_c   1.000
_cell.angle_alpha   90.00
_cell.angle_beta   90.00
_cell.angle_gamma   90.00
#
_symmetry.space_group_name_H-M   'P 1'
#
loop_
_entity.id
_entity.type
_entity.pdbx_description
1 polymer ?
#
loop_
_entity_poly.entity_id
_entity_poly.type
_entity_poly.pdbx_seq_one_letter_code
_entity_poly.pdbx_strand_id
1 'polypeptide(L)'
;MVAVALLSGSAVEAGLIPAGGLPPPGPPASPGADPAFVFGFISNDGLVHAYGTLNATDNGDSTFTAISGGLVVTGGPSPGTYFLVANPVAPGTNVNYDATLAYDDQLLPGQNPVLTTGGLLFSANGSDSGYEINIFSDGSPSPVLPNGTYTFLDTNGFSTMGEAALPEPSSFLLFGFAALTIGIRYVRRRHKLSIAA
;
A
#
# COMPACT_ATOMS: atom_id res chain seq x y z
N MET A 1 48.42 20.48 -14.25
CA MET A 1 47.84 20.44 -12.89
C MET A 1 46.64 21.36 -12.89
N VAL A 2 45.46 20.80 -12.62
CA VAL A 2 44.17 21.49 -12.54
C VAL A 2 44.06 22.14 -11.16
N ALA A 3 43.57 23.38 -11.10
CA ALA A 3 43.10 23.99 -9.86
C ALA A 3 41.70 24.57 -10.10
N VAL A 4 40.74 23.99 -9.40
CA VAL A 4 39.34 24.41 -9.24
C VAL A 4 39.28 25.50 -8.16
N ALA A 5 38.46 26.52 -8.37
CA ALA A 5 37.98 27.38 -7.29
C ALA A 5 36.50 27.73 -7.52
N LEU A 6 35.69 27.39 -6.52
CA LEU A 6 34.26 27.63 -6.42
C LEU A 6 33.94 29.13 -6.45
N LEU A 7 32.88 29.51 -7.18
CA LEU A 7 32.20 30.78 -6.95
C LEU A 7 30.83 30.52 -6.32
N SER A 8 30.73 30.95 -5.07
CA SER A 8 29.53 31.07 -4.26
C SER A 8 28.62 32.19 -4.78
N GLY A 9 27.31 31.95 -4.76
CA GLY A 9 26.28 32.99 -4.70
C GLY A 9 25.14 32.41 -3.85
N SER A 10 24.88 32.82 -2.59
CA SER A 10 24.62 34.13 -2.02
C SER A 10 23.32 34.78 -2.54
N ALA A 11 22.24 34.59 -1.77
CA ALA A 11 21.46 35.70 -1.21
C ALA A 11 20.51 35.14 -0.14
N VAL A 12 20.95 35.18 1.12
CA VAL A 12 20.04 35.19 2.26
C VAL A 12 19.68 36.66 2.46
N GLU A 13 18.51 37.06 1.99
CA GLU A 13 17.93 38.37 2.30
C GLU A 13 16.64 38.15 3.10
N ALA A 14 16.80 38.03 4.42
CA ALA A 14 15.68 38.11 5.35
C ALA A 14 15.48 39.59 5.70
N GLY A 15 14.61 40.25 4.94
CA GLY A 15 14.12 41.60 5.23
C GLY A 15 13.10 41.61 6.38
N LEU A 16 13.14 42.69 7.17
CA LEU A 16 12.25 43.03 8.29
C LEU A 16 10.75 42.75 8.04
N ILE A 17 10.07 42.26 9.08
CA ILE A 17 8.60 42.08 9.13
C ILE A 17 7.95 43.37 9.70
N PRO A 18 7.01 44.03 8.99
CA PRO A 18 5.99 44.86 9.62
C PRO A 18 4.62 44.16 9.61
N ALA A 19 3.89 44.33 10.70
CA ALA A 19 2.62 43.68 11.01
C ALA A 19 1.47 44.06 10.04
N GLY A 20 0.59 43.09 9.78
CA GLY A 20 -0.80 43.34 9.37
C GLY A 20 -1.16 43.01 7.91
N GLY A 21 -1.34 41.72 7.62
CA GLY A 21 -1.97 41.26 6.38
C GLY A 21 -2.08 39.75 6.38
N LEU A 22 -3.26 39.20 6.10
CA LEU A 22 -3.39 37.77 5.76
C LEU A 22 -2.37 37.45 4.66
N PRO A 23 -1.63 36.33 4.75
CA PRO A 23 -0.72 35.96 3.67
C PRO A 23 -1.53 35.88 2.38
N PRO A 24 -1.06 36.50 1.28
CA PRO A 24 -1.69 36.31 -0.02
C PRO A 24 -1.73 34.81 -0.33
N PRO A 25 -2.72 34.33 -1.11
CA PRO A 25 -2.66 32.99 -1.66
C PRO A 25 -1.27 32.77 -2.22
N GLY A 26 -0.60 31.70 -1.77
CA GLY A 26 0.74 31.38 -2.24
C GLY A 26 0.76 31.38 -3.78
N PRO A 27 1.88 31.78 -4.40
CA PRO A 27 1.97 31.75 -5.85
C PRO A 27 1.56 30.36 -6.34
N PRO A 28 0.79 30.26 -7.45
CA PRO A 28 0.54 28.97 -8.07
C PRO A 28 1.87 28.26 -8.27
N ALA A 29 1.92 26.96 -7.96
CA ALA A 29 3.12 26.17 -8.12
C ALA A 29 3.73 26.44 -9.50
N SER A 30 5.00 26.83 -9.53
CA SER A 30 5.69 27.11 -10.78
C SER A 30 5.66 25.85 -11.65
N PRO A 31 5.15 25.90 -12.88
CA PRO A 31 5.23 24.77 -13.80
C PRO A 31 6.72 24.45 -14.01
N GLY A 32 7.18 23.32 -13.48
CA GLY A 32 8.56 22.86 -13.58
C GLY A 32 9.32 22.65 -12.27
N ALA A 33 8.71 22.90 -11.11
CA ALA A 33 9.21 22.34 -9.85
C ALA A 33 8.30 21.19 -9.43
N ASP A 34 8.79 19.96 -9.52
CA ASP A 34 8.02 18.78 -9.10
C ASP A 34 7.82 18.80 -7.58
N PRO A 35 6.58 18.95 -7.08
CA PRO A 35 6.30 18.77 -5.65
C PRO A 35 6.76 17.40 -5.17
N ALA A 36 7.53 17.40 -4.08
CA ALA A 36 7.90 16.19 -3.35
C ALA A 36 6.84 15.87 -2.29
N PHE A 37 6.18 14.73 -2.44
CA PHE A 37 5.21 14.18 -1.50
C PHE A 37 5.88 13.16 -0.59
N VAL A 38 5.90 13.41 0.72
CA VAL A 38 6.28 12.42 1.71
C VAL A 38 5.01 11.74 2.21
N PHE A 39 4.96 10.41 2.15
CA PHE A 39 3.79 9.67 2.61
C PHE A 39 4.18 8.52 3.55
N GLY A 40 3.28 8.24 4.48
CA GLY A 40 3.29 7.06 5.33
C GLY A 40 2.01 6.27 5.09
N PHE A 41 2.17 4.98 4.91
CA PHE A 41 1.11 4.03 4.60
C PHE A 41 1.04 2.98 5.70
N ILE A 42 -0.18 2.72 6.16
CA ILE A 42 -0.53 1.55 6.96
C ILE A 42 -1.71 0.92 6.24
N SER A 43 -1.61 -0.37 5.92
CA SER A 43 -2.70 -1.10 5.29
C SER A 43 -3.93 -1.21 6.20
N ASN A 44 -5.08 -1.50 5.59
CA ASN A 44 -6.36 -1.65 6.29
C ASN A 44 -6.36 -2.68 7.42
N ASP A 45 -5.61 -3.77 7.25
CA ASP A 45 -5.43 -4.83 8.25
C ASP A 45 -4.36 -4.47 9.31
N GLY A 46 -3.68 -3.34 9.17
CA GLY A 46 -2.63 -2.88 10.05
C GLY A 46 -1.32 -3.67 9.95
N LEU A 47 -1.20 -4.63 9.03
CA LEU A 47 -0.05 -5.54 8.93
C LEU A 47 1.10 -4.97 8.10
N VAL A 48 0.79 -4.20 7.07
CA VAL A 48 1.78 -3.63 6.16
C VAL A 48 2.02 -2.17 6.51
N HIS A 49 3.26 -1.86 6.84
CA HIS A 49 3.70 -0.51 7.18
C HIS A 49 4.74 -0.10 6.14
N ALA A 50 4.57 1.09 5.57
CA ALA A 50 5.49 1.60 4.57
C ALA A 50 5.60 3.12 4.64
N TYR A 51 6.69 3.66 4.12
CA TYR A 51 6.90 5.09 3.96
C TYR A 51 7.62 5.37 2.66
N GLY A 52 7.42 6.56 2.09
CA GLY A 52 8.00 6.87 0.80
C GLY A 52 8.01 8.34 0.46
N THR A 53 8.64 8.63 -0.67
CA THR A 53 8.71 9.96 -1.28
C THR A 53 8.34 9.84 -2.74
N LEU A 54 7.44 10.69 -3.23
CA LEU A 54 7.08 10.79 -4.64
C LEU A 54 7.42 12.18 -5.15
N ASN A 55 7.98 12.27 -6.34
CA ASN A 55 7.93 13.49 -7.12
C ASN A 55 6.72 13.40 -8.04
N ALA A 56 5.95 14.47 -8.10
CA ALA A 56 4.78 14.55 -8.95
C ALA A 56 4.79 15.83 -9.78
N THR A 57 3.99 15.85 -10.84
CA THR A 57 3.72 17.03 -11.66
C THR A 57 2.30 17.51 -11.39
N ASP A 58 2.11 18.83 -11.27
CA ASP A 58 0.77 19.45 -11.13
C ASP A 58 -0.01 19.34 -12.45
N ASN A 59 -1.24 18.85 -12.39
CA ASN A 59 -2.13 18.73 -13.55
C ASN A 59 -2.89 20.03 -13.85
N GLY A 60 -2.84 21.03 -12.97
CA GLY A 60 -3.51 22.33 -13.13
C GLY A 60 -4.98 22.36 -12.68
N ASP A 61 -5.48 21.26 -12.12
CA ASP A 61 -6.85 21.07 -11.63
C ASP A 61 -6.90 20.66 -10.15
N SER A 62 -5.84 20.96 -9.39
CA SER A 62 -5.62 20.54 -7.99
C SER A 62 -5.36 19.04 -7.80
N THR A 63 -5.14 18.30 -8.89
CA THR A 63 -4.60 16.93 -8.85
C THR A 63 -3.14 16.92 -9.28
N PHE A 64 -2.43 15.87 -8.90
CA PHE A 64 -1.02 15.69 -9.25
C PHE A 64 -0.79 14.30 -9.81
N THR A 65 0.12 14.19 -10.77
CA THR A 65 0.55 12.92 -11.36
C THR A 65 1.91 12.53 -10.80
N ALA A 66 2.02 11.43 -10.07
CA ALA A 66 3.30 10.90 -9.60
C ALA A 66 4.15 10.44 -10.81
N ILE A 67 5.41 10.86 -10.87
CA ILE A 67 6.30 10.59 -12.02
C ILE A 67 7.57 9.84 -11.63
N SER A 68 7.96 9.89 -10.36
CA SER A 68 9.05 9.09 -9.81
C SER A 68 8.94 9.03 -8.29
N GLY A 69 9.67 8.11 -7.68
CA GLY A 69 9.69 8.02 -6.22
C GLY A 69 10.19 6.69 -5.71
N GLY A 70 10.18 6.57 -4.38
CA GLY A 70 10.59 5.39 -3.66
C GLY A 70 9.64 5.06 -2.52
N LEU A 71 9.53 3.77 -2.24
CA LEU A 71 8.73 3.19 -1.18
C LEU A 71 9.61 2.24 -0.38
N VAL A 72 9.58 2.36 0.94
CA VAL A 72 10.20 1.40 1.86
C VAL A 72 9.10 0.72 2.65
N VAL A 73 8.96 -0.59 2.46
CA VAL A 73 8.03 -1.44 3.20
C VAL A 73 8.79 -2.07 4.38
N THR A 74 8.31 -1.84 5.59
CA THR A 74 8.96 -2.32 6.83
C THR A 74 8.18 -3.44 7.52
N GLY A 75 6.89 -3.61 7.20
CA GLY A 75 6.03 -4.66 7.76
C GLY A 75 5.26 -5.40 6.66
N GLY A 76 4.72 -6.57 7.00
CA GLY A 76 3.99 -7.42 6.06
C GLY A 76 4.87 -8.49 5.39
N PRO A 77 4.36 -9.17 4.36
CA PRO A 77 5.00 -10.35 3.76
C PRO A 77 6.13 -10.01 2.80
N SER A 78 6.32 -8.73 2.46
CA SER A 78 7.34 -8.32 1.51
C SER A 78 7.96 -6.98 1.90
N PRO A 79 8.76 -6.99 2.98
CA PRO A 79 9.58 -5.85 3.34
C PRO A 79 10.68 -5.64 2.29
N GLY A 80 10.96 -4.38 1.98
CA GLY A 80 11.91 -4.05 0.93
C GLY A 80 11.89 -2.59 0.53
N THR A 81 12.75 -2.24 -0.41
CA THR A 81 12.74 -0.93 -1.08
C THR A 81 12.28 -1.12 -2.51
N TYR A 82 11.38 -0.25 -2.94
CA TYR A 82 10.73 -0.29 -4.24
C TYR A 82 10.73 1.10 -4.86
N PHE A 83 10.67 1.15 -6.18
CA PHE A 83 10.69 2.39 -6.96
C PHE A 83 9.39 2.52 -7.74
N LEU A 84 8.89 3.75 -7.86
CA LEU A 84 7.67 4.01 -8.62
C LEU A 84 7.86 3.58 -10.08
N VAL A 85 6.91 2.83 -10.60
CA VAL A 85 6.79 2.52 -12.03
C VAL A 85 5.89 3.60 -12.63
N ALA A 86 6.48 4.54 -13.36
CA ALA A 86 5.76 5.66 -13.92
C ALA A 86 4.78 5.22 -15.02
N ASN A 87 3.54 5.66 -14.91
CA ASN A 87 2.48 5.39 -15.85
C ASN A 87 2.66 6.21 -17.14
N PRO A 88 2.89 5.56 -18.29
CA PRO A 88 3.13 6.24 -19.56
C PRO A 88 1.89 6.95 -20.13
N VAL A 89 0.69 6.67 -19.60
CA VAL A 89 -0.59 7.22 -20.08
C VAL A 89 -1.36 7.97 -19.01
N ALA A 90 -0.73 8.35 -17.90
CA ALA A 90 -1.34 9.14 -16.84
C ALA A 90 -1.96 10.45 -17.39
N PRO A 91 -3.14 10.87 -16.89
CA PRO A 91 -3.90 10.32 -15.77
C PRO A 91 -4.77 9.09 -16.12
N GLY A 92 -4.69 8.56 -17.34
CA GLY A 92 -5.37 7.32 -17.71
C GLY A 92 -4.81 6.11 -17.00
N THR A 93 -5.60 5.06 -16.83
CA THR A 93 -5.17 3.81 -16.19
C THR A 93 -4.24 3.00 -17.10
N ASN A 94 -3.14 2.51 -16.54
CA ASN A 94 -2.31 1.47 -17.13
C ASN A 94 -2.35 0.20 -16.27
N VAL A 95 -1.83 -0.89 -16.83
CA VAL A 95 -1.65 -2.16 -16.11
C VAL A 95 -0.18 -2.59 -16.16
N ASN A 96 0.26 -3.36 -15.18
CA ASN A 96 1.59 -3.96 -15.19
C ASN A 96 1.75 -4.98 -16.33
N TYR A 97 2.97 -5.48 -16.53
CA TYR A 97 3.31 -6.39 -17.64
C TYR A 97 2.39 -7.63 -17.73
N ASP A 98 2.01 -8.19 -16.59
CA ASP A 98 1.13 -9.36 -16.49
C ASP A 98 -0.37 -9.02 -16.43
N ALA A 99 -0.73 -7.73 -16.54
CA ALA A 99 -2.09 -7.21 -16.51
C ALA A 99 -2.90 -7.56 -15.23
N THR A 100 -2.22 -7.76 -14.11
CA THR A 100 -2.80 -8.11 -12.81
C THR A 100 -3.00 -6.92 -11.89
N LEU A 101 -2.18 -5.87 -12.05
CA LEU A 101 -2.18 -4.67 -11.21
C LEU A 101 -2.47 -3.46 -12.09
N ALA A 102 -3.50 -2.69 -11.74
CA ALA A 102 -3.86 -1.45 -12.41
C ALA A 102 -3.36 -0.25 -11.60
N TYR A 103 -2.94 0.81 -12.29
CA TYR A 103 -2.43 2.03 -11.69
C TYR A 103 -2.70 3.25 -12.58
N ASP A 104 -2.91 4.42 -11.98
CA ASP A 104 -3.19 5.68 -12.69
C ASP A 104 -2.25 6.83 -12.30
N ASP A 105 -1.41 6.62 -11.28
CA ASP A 105 -0.45 7.59 -10.73
C ASP A 105 -1.08 8.91 -10.25
N GLN A 106 -2.38 8.92 -9.94
CA GLN A 106 -3.07 10.13 -9.51
C GLN A 106 -3.02 10.33 -7.99
N LEU A 107 -2.60 11.54 -7.60
CA LEU A 107 -2.58 12.02 -6.23
C LEU A 107 -3.62 13.14 -6.07
N LEU A 108 -4.37 13.06 -4.98
CA LEU A 108 -5.45 13.97 -4.59
C LEU A 108 -5.15 14.56 -3.21
N PRO A 109 -4.19 15.49 -3.05
CA PRO A 109 -3.75 15.97 -1.72
C PRO A 109 -4.85 16.70 -0.93
N GLY A 110 -5.90 17.16 -1.61
CA GLY A 110 -7.09 17.74 -0.99
C GLY A 110 -8.14 16.72 -0.54
N GLN A 111 -7.90 15.42 -0.75
CA GLN A 111 -8.80 14.33 -0.39
C GLN A 111 -8.17 13.40 0.65
N ASN A 112 -9.04 12.70 1.37
CA ASN A 112 -8.64 11.62 2.25
C ASN A 112 -9.48 10.40 1.91
N PRO A 113 -8.90 9.34 1.33
CA PRO A 113 -7.47 9.12 1.05
C PRO A 113 -6.89 9.94 -0.11
N VAL A 114 -5.56 10.06 -0.15
CA VAL A 114 -4.81 10.84 -1.15
C VAL A 114 -4.68 10.10 -2.49
N LEU A 115 -4.74 8.77 -2.47
CA LEU A 115 -4.67 7.94 -3.68
C LEU A 115 -6.08 7.66 -4.21
N THR A 116 -6.18 7.53 -5.52
CA THR A 116 -7.38 6.99 -6.18
C THR A 116 -7.47 5.46 -5.99
N THR A 117 -8.55 4.88 -6.50
CA THR A 117 -8.68 3.43 -6.71
C THR A 117 -7.73 2.86 -7.76
N GLY A 118 -7.18 3.69 -8.66
CA GLY A 118 -6.10 3.26 -9.56
C GLY A 118 -4.78 3.17 -8.80
N GLY A 119 -4.45 4.20 -8.02
CA GLY A 119 -3.29 4.17 -7.12
C GLY A 119 -1.96 4.10 -7.88
N LEU A 120 -0.96 3.59 -7.18
CA LEU A 120 0.45 3.61 -7.57
C LEU A 120 1.00 2.21 -7.73
N LEU A 121 1.89 2.02 -8.71
CA LEU A 121 2.66 0.78 -8.88
C LEU A 121 4.13 1.00 -8.50
N PHE A 122 4.68 0.08 -7.72
CA PHE A 122 6.09 0.08 -7.33
C PHE A 122 6.74 -1.24 -7.71
N SER A 123 8.00 -1.19 -8.17
CA SER A 123 8.80 -2.36 -8.53
C SER A 123 10.13 -2.37 -7.79
N ALA A 124 10.58 -3.54 -7.35
CA ALA A 124 11.86 -3.69 -6.66
C ALA A 124 13.06 -3.29 -7.54
N ASN A 125 12.91 -3.40 -8.86
CA ASN A 125 13.98 -3.13 -9.83
C ASN A 125 13.77 -1.83 -10.63
N GLY A 126 12.72 -1.05 -10.34
CA GLY A 126 12.41 0.19 -11.06
C GLY A 126 12.01 0.01 -12.53
N SER A 127 11.71 -1.22 -12.95
CA SER A 127 11.19 -1.57 -14.28
C SER A 127 10.19 -2.74 -14.18
N ASP A 128 9.29 -2.83 -15.17
CA ASP A 128 8.05 -3.66 -15.23
C ASP A 128 8.24 -5.19 -15.21
N SER A 129 9.37 -5.69 -14.71
CA SER A 129 9.64 -7.13 -14.65
C SER A 129 10.36 -7.47 -13.35
N GLY A 130 9.57 -7.83 -12.34
CA GLY A 130 10.07 -8.16 -11.02
C GLY A 130 8.96 -8.36 -10.01
N TYR A 131 9.32 -8.29 -8.72
CA TYR A 131 8.35 -8.22 -7.64
C TYR A 131 7.76 -6.81 -7.61
N GLU A 132 6.44 -6.71 -7.76
CA GLU A 132 5.72 -5.44 -7.84
C GLU A 132 4.66 -5.35 -6.75
N ILE A 133 4.39 -4.12 -6.34
CA ILE A 133 3.44 -3.76 -5.31
C ILE A 133 2.53 -2.68 -5.88
N ASN A 134 1.22 -2.89 -5.78
CA ASN A 134 0.23 -1.86 -6.01
C ASN A 134 -0.32 -1.36 -4.66
N ILE A 135 -0.28 -0.04 -4.49
CA ILE A 135 -0.89 0.64 -3.33
C ILE A 135 -1.97 1.57 -3.87
N PHE A 136 -3.19 1.39 -3.39
CA PHE A 136 -4.35 2.12 -3.87
C PHE A 136 -5.37 2.30 -2.76
N SER A 137 -6.33 3.18 -2.97
CA SER A 137 -7.44 3.35 -2.05
C SER A 137 -8.65 2.51 -2.45
N ASP A 138 -9.46 2.08 -1.47
CA ASP A 138 -10.82 1.57 -1.71
C ASP A 138 -11.91 2.66 -1.72
N GLY A 139 -11.52 3.93 -1.63
CA GLY A 139 -12.41 5.10 -1.57
C GLY A 139 -13.10 5.32 -0.22
N SER A 140 -12.85 4.49 0.78
CA SER A 140 -13.51 4.60 2.09
C SER A 140 -12.69 5.45 3.06
N PRO A 141 -13.25 6.51 3.66
CA PRO A 141 -12.56 7.21 4.74
C PRO A 141 -12.45 6.30 5.97
N SER A 142 -11.25 6.20 6.55
CA SER A 142 -11.04 5.42 7.77
C SER A 142 -11.26 6.28 9.02
N PRO A 143 -12.12 5.85 9.97
CA PRO A 143 -12.25 6.53 11.26
C PRO A 143 -11.06 6.26 12.20
N VAL A 144 -10.19 5.30 11.86
CA VAL A 144 -9.06 4.85 12.71
C VAL A 144 -7.72 5.25 12.08
N LEU A 145 -7.60 5.25 10.76
CA LEU A 145 -6.40 5.66 10.05
C LEU A 145 -6.54 7.11 9.57
N PRO A 146 -5.74 8.06 10.09
CA PRO A 146 -5.87 9.48 9.77
C PRO A 146 -5.64 9.78 8.28
N ASN A 147 -4.99 8.88 7.55
CA ASN A 147 -4.65 9.04 6.14
C ASN A 147 -5.57 8.28 5.19
N GLY A 148 -6.65 7.66 5.69
CA GLY A 148 -7.62 6.93 4.88
C GLY A 148 -7.33 5.43 4.80
N THR A 149 -8.17 4.73 4.04
CA THR A 149 -8.15 3.27 3.89
C THR A 149 -7.36 2.95 2.61
N TYR A 150 -6.24 2.24 2.75
CA TYR A 150 -5.35 1.86 1.66
C TYR A 150 -5.14 0.36 1.62
N THR A 151 -5.16 -0.16 0.39
CA THR A 151 -4.93 -1.56 0.08
C THR A 151 -3.51 -1.75 -0.44
N PHE A 152 -2.93 -2.89 -0.06
CA PHE A 152 -1.68 -3.39 -0.59
C PHE A 152 -1.96 -4.69 -1.33
N LEU A 153 -1.49 -4.77 -2.57
CA LEU A 153 -1.53 -5.97 -3.39
C LEU A 153 -0.16 -6.21 -3.98
N ASP A 154 0.35 -7.43 -3.87
CA ASP A 154 1.60 -7.81 -4.51
C ASP A 154 1.44 -8.88 -5.59
N THR A 155 2.47 -9.01 -6.43
CA THR A 155 2.53 -10.02 -7.49
C THR A 155 2.65 -11.45 -6.98
N ASN A 156 2.96 -11.66 -5.70
CA ASN A 156 3.01 -12.98 -5.07
C ASN A 156 1.64 -13.45 -4.55
N GLY A 157 0.59 -12.64 -4.73
CA GLY A 157 -0.77 -12.96 -4.36
C GLY A 157 -1.14 -12.59 -2.92
N PHE A 158 -0.28 -11.89 -2.18
CA PHE A 158 -0.69 -11.30 -0.92
C PHE A 158 -1.54 -10.05 -1.17
N SER A 159 -2.66 -9.98 -0.46
CA SER A 159 -3.57 -8.85 -0.49
C SER A 159 -4.11 -8.55 0.91
N THR A 160 -4.11 -7.27 1.26
CA THR A 160 -4.72 -6.80 2.51
C THR A 160 -6.24 -6.60 2.37
N MET A 161 -6.81 -6.84 1.18
CA MET A 161 -8.27 -6.97 1.01
C MET A 161 -8.84 -8.22 1.69
N GLY A 162 -7.97 -9.13 2.14
CA GLY A 162 -8.34 -10.35 2.82
C GLY A 162 -8.78 -11.46 1.87
N GLU A 163 -8.26 -12.67 2.07
CA GLU A 163 -9.03 -13.85 1.74
C GLU A 163 -10.31 -13.81 2.58
N ALA A 164 -11.48 -13.85 1.93
CA ALA A 164 -12.71 -14.14 2.65
C ALA A 164 -12.47 -15.42 3.45
N ALA A 165 -12.66 -15.39 4.77
CA ALA A 165 -12.54 -16.57 5.61
C ALA A 165 -13.43 -17.67 5.01
N LEU A 166 -12.82 -18.60 4.28
CA LEU A 166 -13.53 -19.77 3.78
C LEU A 166 -14.01 -20.50 5.04
N PRO A 167 -15.32 -20.81 5.15
CA PRO A 167 -15.81 -21.59 6.27
C PRO A 167 -14.96 -22.85 6.36
N GLU A 168 -14.19 -23.01 7.45
CA GLU A 168 -13.36 -24.19 7.63
C GLU A 168 -14.27 -25.42 7.43
N PRO A 169 -13.90 -26.37 6.55
CA PRO A 169 -14.73 -27.53 6.32
C PRO A 169 -14.85 -28.24 7.66
N SER A 170 -16.08 -28.33 8.17
CA SER A 170 -16.55 -28.93 9.43
C SER A 170 -15.80 -30.21 9.83
N SER A 171 -14.55 -30.09 10.24
CA SER A 171 -13.67 -31.22 10.52
C SER A 171 -13.99 -31.81 11.90
N PHE A 172 -14.80 -31.10 12.69
CA PHE A 172 -15.42 -31.58 13.93
C PHE A 172 -16.40 -32.74 13.75
N LEU A 173 -17.01 -32.92 12.56
CA LEU A 173 -17.89 -34.07 12.33
C LEU A 173 -17.13 -35.39 12.11
N LEU A 174 -15.89 -35.33 11.59
CA LEU A 174 -15.13 -36.54 11.27
C LEU A 174 -14.61 -37.27 12.53
N PHE A 175 -14.27 -36.54 13.59
CA PHE A 175 -13.86 -37.15 14.87
C PHE A 175 -15.04 -37.71 15.68
N GLY A 176 -16.25 -37.17 15.51
CA GLY A 176 -17.45 -37.63 16.23
C GLY A 176 -17.89 -39.06 15.88
N PHE A 177 -17.81 -39.45 14.61
CA PHE A 177 -18.21 -40.80 14.17
C PHE A 177 -17.16 -41.88 14.44
N ALA A 178 -15.86 -41.52 14.45
CA ALA A 178 -14.78 -42.45 14.78
C ALA A 178 -14.83 -42.89 16.26
N ALA A 179 -15.18 -41.98 17.18
CA ALA A 179 -15.33 -42.31 18.59
C ALA A 179 -16.54 -43.21 18.88
N LEU A 180 -17.67 -43.02 18.16
CA LEU A 180 -18.88 -43.83 18.36
C LEU A 180 -18.68 -45.30 17.93
N THR A 181 -17.96 -45.54 16.83
CA THR A 181 -17.73 -46.91 16.31
C THR A 181 -16.74 -47.70 17.17
N ILE A 182 -15.70 -47.05 17.72
CA ILE A 182 -14.76 -47.68 18.66
C ILE A 182 -15.43 -47.93 20.01
N GLY A 183 -16.23 -46.98 20.52
CA GLY A 183 -16.96 -47.12 21.79
C GLY A 183 -17.95 -48.28 21.81
N ILE A 184 -18.74 -48.45 20.74
CA ILE A 184 -19.72 -49.55 20.63
C ILE A 184 -19.03 -50.93 20.59
N ARG A 185 -17.86 -51.06 19.95
CA ARG A 185 -17.10 -52.32 19.93
C ARG A 185 -16.52 -52.68 21.29
N TYR A 186 -16.13 -51.70 22.12
CA TYR A 186 -15.53 -51.95 23.43
C TYR A 186 -16.57 -52.42 24.47
N VAL A 187 -17.77 -51.83 24.48
CA VAL A 187 -18.87 -52.21 25.41
C VAL A 187 -19.38 -53.63 25.16
N ARG A 188 -19.47 -54.07 23.89
CA ARG A 188 -19.92 -55.42 23.54
C ARG A 188 -19.00 -56.55 24.02
N ARG A 189 -17.71 -56.28 24.24
CA ARG A 189 -16.76 -57.31 24.71
C ARG A 189 -16.86 -57.57 26.21
N ARG A 190 -17.25 -56.58 27.03
CA ARG A 190 -17.35 -56.77 28.49
C ARG A 190 -18.57 -57.56 28.92
N HIS A 191 -19.68 -57.49 28.19
CA HIS A 191 -20.89 -58.25 28.53
C HIS A 191 -20.80 -59.76 28.26
N LYS A 192 -19.87 -60.21 27.41
CA LYS A 192 -19.68 -61.66 27.16
C LYS A 192 -18.79 -62.36 28.19
N LEU A 193 -18.08 -61.61 29.04
CA LEU A 193 -17.16 -62.14 30.04
C LEU A 193 -17.80 -62.28 31.44
N SER A 194 -19.05 -61.84 31.63
CA SER A 194 -19.74 -61.87 32.92
C SER A 194 -20.78 -62.99 33.08
N ILE A 195 -20.90 -63.91 32.11
CA ILE A 195 -21.86 -65.03 32.15
C ILE A 195 -21.13 -66.39 32.23
N ALA A 196 -19.82 -66.39 32.48
CA ALA A 196 -19.06 -67.60 32.74
C ALA A 196 -18.30 -67.45 34.07
N ALA A 197 -19.04 -67.57 35.17
CA ALA A 197 -18.54 -67.89 36.51
C ALA A 197 -19.61 -68.69 37.23
#